data_AF-A0A5B0F9W4-F1
#
_entry.id   AF-A0A5B0F9W4-F1
#
_cell.length_a   1.000
_cell.length_b   1.000
_cell.length_c   1.000
_cell.angle_alpha   90.00
_cell.angle_beta   90.00
_cell.angle_gamma   90.00
#
_symmetry.space_group_name_H-M   'P 1'
#
loop_
_entity.id
_entity.type
_entity.pdbx_description
1 polymer ?
#
loop_
_entity_poly.entity_id
_entity_poly.type
_entity_poly.pdbx_seq_one_letter_code
_entity_poly.pdbx_strand_id
1 'polypeptide(L)' 'MRNLKRVLLGLVLLLLVLAILAFVLENQQSVSLLFLGWAGPQLPVSLVMVLALLIGMLIGPILGWFLGRSSRASRKRLV' A
#
# COMPACT_ATOMS: atom_id res chain seq x y z
N MET A 1 30.26 -3.72 8.18
CA MET A 1 28.85 -4.19 8.06
C MET A 1 27.80 -3.08 7.92
N ARG A 2 27.95 -1.90 8.54
CA ARG A 2 26.94 -0.80 8.47
C ARG A 2 26.76 -0.21 7.06
N ASN A 3 27.86 -0.07 6.30
CA ASN A 3 27.82 0.48 4.94
C ASN A 3 27.23 -0.51 3.93
N LEU A 4 27.57 -1.80 4.06
CA LEU A 4 26.97 -2.88 3.25
C LEU A 4 25.45 -2.94 3.43
N LYS A 5 24.95 -2.83 4.67
CA LYS A 5 23.50 -2.79 4.93
C LYS A 5 22.83 -1.56 4.28
N ARG A 6 23.48 -0.40 4.26
CA ARG A 6 22.97 0.82 3.60
C ARG A 6 22.96 0.68 2.08
N VAL A 7 24.03 0.12 1.50
CA VAL A 7 24.10 -0.15 0.06
C VAL A 7 23.02 -1.15 -0.34
N LEU A 8 22.83 -2.23 0.41
CA LEU A 8 21.78 -3.21 0.16
C LEU A 8 20.38 -2.59 0.27
N LEU A 9 20.13 -1.76 1.28
CA LEU A 9 18.86 -1.02 1.41
C LEU A 9 18.63 -0.09 0.21
N GLY A 10 19.66 0.64 -0.21
CA GLY A 10 19.61 1.49 -1.39
C GLY A 10 19.30 0.70 -2.67
N LEU A 11 19.91 -0.48 -2.84
CA LEU A 11 19.63 -1.36 -3.96
C LEU A 11 18.20 -1.89 -3.95
N VAL A 12 17.68 -2.32 -2.79
CA VAL A 12 16.28 -2.77 -2.66
C VAL A 12 15.32 -1.64 -2.97
N LEU A 13 15.57 -0.42 -2.49
CA LEU A 13 14.75 0.75 -2.81
C LEU A 13 14.80 1.08 -4.30
N LEU A 14 15.98 1.02 -4.92
CA LEU A 14 16.14 1.24 -6.36
C LEU A 14 15.34 0.20 -7.16
N LEU A 15 15.48 -1.08 -6.82
CA LEU A 15 14.73 -2.16 -7.47
C LEU A 15 13.22 -1.99 -7.29
N LEU A 16 12.78 -1.56 -6.10
CA LEU A 16 11.37 -1.27 -5.83
C LEU A 16 10.86 -0.13 -6.73
N VAL A 17 11.61 0.97 -6.85
CA VAL A 17 11.26 2.09 -7.73
C VAL A 17 11.18 1.64 -9.18
N LEU A 18 12.18 0.88 -9.66
CA LEU A 18 12.17 0.35 -11.03
C LEU A 18 10.98 -0.58 -11.28
N ALA A 19 10.64 -1.44 -10.32
CA ALA A 19 9.48 -2.31 -10.41
C ALA A 19 8.17 -1.53 -10.47
N ILE A 20 8.02 -0.47 -9.66
CA ILE A 20 6.85 0.42 -9.72
C ILE A 20 6.77 1.11 -11.07
N LEU A 21 7.89 1.64 -11.59
CA LEU A 21 7.91 2.29 -12.91
C LEU A 21 7.52 1.32 -14.02
N ALA A 22 8.12 0.13 -14.05
CA ALA A 22 7.77 -0.91 -15.02
C ALA A 22 6.29 -1.28 -14.91
N PHE A 23 5.77 -1.50 -13.70
CA PHE A 23 4.35 -1.77 -13.47
C PHE A 23 3.46 -0.66 -14.03
N VAL A 24 3.80 0.61 -13.78
CA VAL A 24 3.04 1.77 -14.26
C VAL A 24 3.05 1.86 -15.78
N LEU A 25 4.21 1.64 -16.40
CA LEU A 25 4.39 1.72 -17.85
C LEU A 25 3.70 0.56 -18.59
N GLU A 26 3.78 -0.66 -18.06
CA GLU A 26 3.15 -1.84 -18.66
C GLU A 26 1.62 -1.83 -18.49
N ASN A 27 1.10 -1.14 -17.47
CA ASN A 27 -0.33 -1.13 -17.15
C ASN A 27 -0.95 0.26 -17.37
N GLN A 28 -0.67 0.88 -18.53
CA GLN A 28 -1.27 2.17 -18.95
C GLN A 28 -2.69 2.06 -19.50
N GLN A 29 -3.28 0.85 -19.52
CA GLN A 29 -4.64 0.66 -19.99
C GLN A 29 -5.64 1.48 -19.16
N SER A 30 -6.42 2.31 -19.86
CA SER A 30 -7.49 3.10 -19.25
C SER A 30 -8.66 2.21 -18.83
N VAL A 31 -9.06 2.32 -17.56
CA VAL A 31 -10.24 1.65 -17.00
C VAL A 31 -11.13 2.67 -16.30
N SER A 32 -12.43 2.41 -16.30
CA SER A 32 -13.39 3.15 -15.49
C SER A 32 -13.81 2.27 -14.32
N LEU A 33 -13.85 2.85 -13.12
CA LEU A 33 -14.37 2.18 -11.94
C LEU A 33 -15.87 2.41 -11.88
N LEU A 34 -16.64 1.32 -11.94
CA LEU A 34 -18.07 1.35 -11.70
C LEU A 34 -18.33 1.21 -10.20
N PHE A 35 -18.97 2.19 -9.59
CA PHE A 35 -19.33 2.16 -8.18
C PHE A 35 -20.81 2.48 -8.01
N LEU A 36 -21.57 1.55 -7.44
CA LEU A 36 -23.02 1.68 -7.24
C LEU A 36 -23.78 2.07 -8.53
N GLY A 37 -23.34 1.56 -9.68
CA GLY A 37 -23.91 1.87 -11.00
C GLY A 37 -23.42 3.16 -11.65
N TRP A 38 -22.62 3.97 -10.97
CA TRP A 38 -22.01 5.18 -11.52
C TRP A 38 -20.62 4.90 -12.07
N ALA A 39 -20.35 5.34 -13.30
CA ALA A 39 -19.04 5.22 -13.93
C ALA A 39 -18.14 6.39 -13.51
N GLY A 40 -17.00 6.06 -12.90
CA GLY A 40 -15.96 7.03 -12.60
C GLY A 40 -15.16 7.44 -13.84
N PRO A 41 -14.27 8.44 -13.72
CA PRO A 41 -13.38 8.85 -14.80
C PRO A 41 -12.46 7.68 -15.23
N GLN A 42 -12.05 7.71 -16.50
CA GLN A 42 -11.10 6.74 -17.03
C GLN A 42 -9.71 7.05 -16.49
N LEU A 43 -9.12 6.10 -15.77
CA LEU A 43 -7.78 6.20 -15.20
C LEU A 43 -6.96 4.97 -15.59
N PRO A 44 -5.62 5.08 -15.73
CA PRO A 44 -4.77 3.91 -15.93
C PRO A 44 -4.95 2.90 -14.79
N VAL A 45 -5.02 1.60 -15.11
CA VAL A 45 -5.10 0.50 -14.13
C VAL A 45 -4.01 0.62 -13.08
N SER A 46 -2.80 0.94 -13.51
CA SER A 46 -1.65 1.12 -12.64
C SER A 46 -1.90 2.12 -11.52
N LEU A 47 -2.48 3.28 -11.84
CA LEU A 47 -2.77 4.33 -10.86
C LEU A 47 -3.79 3.86 -9.83
N VAL A 48 -4.86 3.21 -10.28
CA VAL A 48 -5.89 2.65 -9.40
C VAL A 48 -5.29 1.63 -8.43
N MET A 49 -4.48 0.70 -8.93
CA MET A 49 -3.85 -0.34 -8.12
C MET A 49 -2.86 0.21 -7.10
N VAL A 50 -2.01 1.16 -7.51
CA VAL A 50 -1.03 1.79 -6.61
C VAL A 50 -1.75 2.56 -5.50
N LEU A 51 -2.78 3.34 -5.83
CA LEU A 51 -3.57 4.07 -4.83
C LEU A 51 -4.28 3.13 -3.87
N ALA A 52 -4.90 2.06 -4.37
CA ALA A 52 -5.56 1.06 -3.53
C ALA A 52 -4.57 0.39 -2.56
N LEU A 53 -3.36 0.05 -3.03
CA LEU A 53 -2.30 -0.52 -2.21
C LEU A 53 -1.82 0.45 -1.14
N LEU A 54 -1.58 1.73 -1.49
CA LEU A 54 -1.16 2.75 -0.53
C LEU A 54 -2.25 3.01 0.52
N ILE A 55 -3.51 3.11 0.10
CA ILE A 55 -4.65 3.29 1.00
C ILE A 55 -4.79 2.09 1.93
N GLY A 56 -4.73 0.86 1.41
CA GLY A 56 -4.77 -0.36 2.22
C GLY A 56 -3.62 -0.44 3.23
N MET A 57 -2.41 -0.05 2.81
CA MET A 57 -1.23 0.01 3.68
C MET A 57 -1.36 1.05 4.80
N LEU A 58 -2.09 2.14 4.59
CA LEU A 58 -2.39 3.11 5.66
C LEU A 58 -3.53 2.63 6.57
N ILE A 59 -4.59 2.07 5.98
CA ILE A 59 -5.78 1.59 6.72
C ILE A 59 -5.39 0.44 7.66
N GLY A 60 -4.55 -0.50 7.24
CA GLY A 60 -4.16 -1.67 8.04
C GLY A 60 -3.60 -1.31 9.43
N PRO A 61 -2.55 -0.48 9.54
CA PRO A 61 -2.01 0.01 10.80
C PRO A 61 -3.00 0.84 11.62
N ILE A 62 -3.83 1.67 10.96
CA ILE A 62 -4.85 2.48 11.64
C ILE A 62 -5.84 1.55 12.34
N LEU A 63 -6.40 0.57 11.62
CA LEU A 63 -7.28 -0.45 12.20
C LEU A 63 -6.57 -1.26 13.29
N GLY A 64 -5.33 -1.69 13.03
CA GLY A 64 -4.50 -2.39 14.01
C GLY A 64 -4.27 -1.59 15.30
N TRP A 65 -4.14 -0.27 15.21
CA TRP A 65 -4.02 0.61 16.37
C TRP A 65 -5.34 0.72 17.13
N PHE A 66 -6.46 0.94 16.43
CA PHE A 66 -7.79 1.08 17.04
C PHE A 66 -8.25 -0.23 17.70
N LEU A 67 -8.18 -1.36 17.00
CA LEU A 67 -8.58 -2.66 17.53
C LEU A 67 -7.52 -3.25 18.50
N GLY A 68 -6.24 -3.03 18.23
CA GLY A 68 -5.14 -3.48 19.08
C GLY A 68 -5.15 -2.84 20.47
N ARG A 69 -5.56 -1.57 20.59
CA ARG A 69 -5.79 -0.91 21.90
C ARG A 69 -6.90 -1.56 22.70
N SER A 70 -8.00 -1.97 22.06
CA SER A 70 -9.10 -2.70 22.72
C SER A 70 -8.64 -4.06 23.30
N SER A 71 -7.75 -4.76 22.58
CA SER A 71 -7.21 -6.04 23.03
C SER A 71 -6.20 -5.94 24.18
N ARG A 72 -5.38 -4.87 24.23
CA ARG A 72 -4.43 -4.63 25.34
C ARG A 72 -5.13 -4.13 26.61
N ALA A 73 -6.21 -3.36 26.49
CA ALA A 73 -7.01 -2.92 27.63
C ALA A 73 -7.74 -4.09 28.31
N SER A 74 -8.30 -5.02 27.53
CA SER A 74 -9.01 -6.20 28.06
C SER A 74 -8.07 -7.19 28.77
N ARG A 75 -6.82 -7.31 28.30
CA ARG A 75 -5.81 -8.18 28.95
C ARG A 75 -5.31 -7.66 30.30
N LYS A 76 -5.44 -6.37 30.60
CA LYS A 76 -5.12 -5.79 31.92
C LYS A 76 -6.23 -5.97 32.97
N ARG A 77 -7.44 -6.36 32.56
CA ARG A 77 -8.58 -6.55 33.48
C ARG A 77 -8.75 -8.00 33.95
N LEU A 78 -7.90 -8.89 33.44
CA LEU A 78 -7.91 -10.34 33.69
C LEU A 78 -6.62 -10.84 34.36
N VAL A 79 -5.75 -9.93 34.84
CA VAL A 79 -4.57 -10.24 35.67
C VAL A 79 -4.72 -9.54 37.00
#